data_AF-A0A7W0VSE4-F1
#
_entry.id   AF-A0A7W0VSE4-F1
#
_cell.length_a   1.000
_cell.length_b   1.000
_cell.length_c   1.000
_cell.angle_alpha   90.00
_cell.angle_beta   90.00
_cell.angle_gamma   90.00
#
_symmetry.space_group_name_H-M   'P 1'
#
loop_
_entity.id
_entity.type
_entity.pdbx_description
1 polymer ?
#
loop_
_entity_poly.entity_id
_entity_poly.type
_entity_poly.pdbx_seq_one_letter_code
_entity_poly.pdbx_strand_id
1 'polypeptide(L)'
;VRRRIYAPSPGLHPGLPPHDPLVIEWAHGSRVQRIELWAWRPEGGAYPGLPENETDAIARRQERIRVTTHTDEILAAGHWAETRPFTIDLRSAAV
;
A
#
# COMPACT_ATOMS: atom_id res chain seq x y z
N VAL A 1 1.46 -9.02 -4.81
CA VAL A 1 2.03 -7.69 -5.17
C VAL A 1 3.56 -7.78 -5.06
N ARG A 2 4.30 -7.48 -6.14
CA ARG A 2 5.77 -7.36 -6.09
C ARG A 2 6.11 -5.87 -6.18
N ARG A 3 6.78 -5.31 -5.17
CA ARG A 3 7.22 -3.91 -5.15
C ARG A 3 8.67 -3.82 -4.70
N ARG A 4 9.34 -2.75 -5.09
CA ARG A 4 10.72 -2.46 -4.66
C ARG A 4 10.67 -1.56 -3.42
N ILE A 5 11.34 -1.98 -2.35
CA ILE A 5 11.46 -1.25 -1.08
C ILE A 5 12.85 -0.63 -0.90
N TYR A 6 13.59 -0.46 -1.98
CA TYR A 6 14.96 0.08 -2.00
C TYR A 6 15.17 0.92 -3.26
N ALA A 7 16.03 1.93 -3.16
CA ALA A 7 16.35 2.79 -4.29
C ALA A 7 17.14 1.99 -5.35
N PRO A 8 16.70 1.95 -6.62
CA PRO A 8 17.53 1.42 -7.68
C PRO A 8 18.81 2.24 -7.87
N SER A 9 19.89 1.59 -8.30
CA SER A 9 21.04 2.26 -8.90
C SER A 9 21.29 1.70 -10.30
N PRO A 10 21.26 2.52 -11.37
CA PRO A 10 20.85 3.93 -11.34
C PRO A 10 19.34 4.07 -11.02
N GLY A 11 18.99 5.06 -10.22
CA GLY A 11 17.61 5.37 -9.87
C GLY A 11 16.89 6.06 -11.02
N LEU A 12 15.65 5.68 -11.30
CA LEU A 12 14.81 6.40 -12.29
C LEU A 12 14.49 7.84 -11.84
N HIS A 13 14.39 8.07 -10.52
CA HIS A 13 14.12 9.40 -9.95
C HIS A 13 14.93 9.58 -8.64
N PRO A 14 16.01 10.38 -8.64
CA PRO A 14 16.90 10.54 -7.47
C PRO A 14 16.19 11.06 -6.21
N GLY A 15 15.11 11.81 -6.38
CA GLY A 15 14.36 12.41 -5.28
C GLY A 15 13.24 11.55 -4.68
N LEU A 16 12.99 10.34 -5.21
CA LEU A 16 11.92 9.49 -4.68
C LEU A 16 12.51 8.47 -3.70
N PRO A 17 12.31 8.65 -2.37
CA PRO A 17 12.80 7.69 -1.40
C PRO A 17 12.06 6.35 -1.51
N PRO A 18 12.65 5.25 -1.02
CA PRO A 18 11.92 4.00 -0.87
C PRO A 18 10.70 4.20 0.04
N HIS A 19 9.55 3.68 -0.38
CA HIS A 19 8.29 3.80 0.36
C HIS A 19 7.97 2.48 1.08
N ASP A 20 7.83 2.52 2.41
CA ASP A 20 7.39 1.43 3.26
C ASP A 20 6.53 2.00 4.42
N PRO A 21 5.30 1.52 4.64
CA PRO A 21 4.62 0.41 3.94
C PRO A 21 4.10 0.82 2.55
N LEU A 22 3.68 -0.16 1.73
CA LEU A 22 2.77 0.15 0.62
C LEU A 22 1.39 0.34 1.20
N VAL A 23 0.82 1.50 0.92
CA VAL A 23 -0.54 1.84 1.31
C VAL A 23 -1.42 1.75 0.08
N ILE A 24 -2.47 0.94 0.16
CA ILE A 24 -3.56 0.92 -0.79
C ILE A 24 -4.79 1.35 -0.01
N GLU A 25 -5.40 2.45 -0.43
CA GLU A 25 -6.64 2.95 0.14
C GLU A 25 -7.71 2.91 -0.94
N TRP A 26 -8.87 2.36 -0.61
CA TRP A 26 -10.04 2.42 -1.48
C TRP A 26 -11.25 2.86 -0.69
N ALA A 27 -12.17 3.53 -1.38
CA ALA A 27 -13.47 3.90 -0.85
C ALA A 27 -14.57 3.27 -1.72
N HIS A 28 -15.62 2.74 -1.08
CA HIS A 28 -16.82 2.27 -1.75
C HIS A 28 -18.04 2.58 -0.87
N GLY A 29 -18.91 3.47 -1.37
CA GLY A 29 -19.98 4.05 -0.56
C GLY A 29 -19.41 4.79 0.65
N SER A 30 -19.97 4.54 1.84
CA SER A 30 -19.49 5.10 3.11
C SER A 30 -18.34 4.31 3.76
N ARG A 31 -17.80 3.30 3.08
CA ARG A 31 -16.73 2.45 3.62
C ARG A 31 -15.42 2.81 2.98
N VAL A 32 -14.43 3.07 3.82
CA VAL A 32 -13.05 3.24 3.41
C VAL A 32 -12.23 2.12 4.02
N GLN A 33 -11.40 1.52 3.17
CA GLN A 33 -10.49 0.47 3.60
C GLN A 33 -9.08 0.86 3.22
N ARG A 34 -8.24 0.90 4.24
CA ARG A 34 -6.81 1.12 4.11
C ARG A 34 -6.09 -0.19 4.39
N ILE A 35 -5.27 -0.60 3.44
CA ILE A 35 -4.44 -1.81 3.50
C ILE A 35 -2.99 -1.36 3.45
N GLU A 36 -2.25 -1.74 4.48
CA GLU A 36 -0.82 -1.50 4.58
C GLU A 36 -0.09 -2.82 4.46
N LEU A 37 0.83 -2.91 3.51
CA LEU A 37 1.73 -4.05 3.36
C LEU A 37 3.14 -3.60 3.72
N TRP A 38 3.66 -4.08 4.84
CA TRP A 38 5.00 -3.77 5.34
C TRP A 38 6.06 -4.70 4.75
N ALA A 39 7.30 -4.21 4.60
CA ALA A 39 8.43 -5.05 4.20
C ALA A 39 8.71 -6.14 5.24
N TRP A 40 8.69 -5.73 6.51
CA TRP A 40 8.92 -6.52 7.70
C TRP A 40 7.77 -6.30 8.69
N ARG A 41 8.04 -6.32 10.00
CA ARG A 41 7.00 -6.11 11.03
C ARG A 41 6.46 -4.66 10.96
N PRO A 42 5.14 -4.44 11.19
CA PRO A 42 4.56 -3.10 11.22
C PRO A 42 5.16 -2.17 12.28
N GLU A 43 5.52 -2.71 13.45
CA GLU A 43 6.19 -1.95 14.53
C GLU A 43 7.71 -1.79 14.30
N GLY A 44 8.19 -2.22 13.13
CA GLY A 44 9.59 -2.16 12.73
C GLY A 44 10.41 -3.40 13.10
N GLY A 45 11.58 -3.51 12.47
CA GLY A 45 12.53 -4.59 12.71
C GLY A 45 12.30 -5.84 11.85
N ALA A 46 13.39 -6.57 11.61
CA ALA A 46 13.36 -7.84 10.90
C ALA A 46 12.83 -8.97 11.79
N TYR A 47 12.43 -10.08 11.16
CA TYR A 47 12.15 -11.31 11.90
C TYR A 47 13.45 -11.95 12.40
N PRO A 48 13.46 -12.60 13.57
CA PRO A 48 14.60 -13.38 14.00
C PRO A 48 14.77 -14.59 13.07
N GLY A 49 15.97 -14.72 12.49
CA GLY A 49 16.35 -15.85 11.66
C GLY A 49 15.41 -16.12 10.47
N LEU A 50 15.52 -17.34 9.95
CA LEU A 50 14.61 -17.85 8.93
C LEU A 50 13.33 -18.40 9.59
N PRO A 51 12.23 -18.54 8.83
CA PRO A 51 11.07 -19.26 9.31
C PRO A 51 11.42 -20.73 9.60
N GLU A 52 10.90 -21.27 10.69
CA GLU A 52 11.16 -22.67 11.08
C GLU A 52 10.43 -23.66 10.17
N ASN A 53 9.26 -23.27 9.68
CA ASN A 53 8.39 -24.08 8.83
C ASN A 53 7.46 -23.19 7.98
N GLU A 54 6.65 -23.81 7.13
CA GLU A 54 5.72 -23.09 6.26
C GLU A 54 4.65 -22.31 7.03
N THR A 55 4.16 -22.85 8.15
CA THR A 55 3.18 -22.18 9.01
C THR A 55 3.74 -20.89 9.61
N ASP A 56 4.97 -20.91 10.14
CA ASP A 56 5.69 -19.73 10.61
C ASP A 56 5.90 -18.73 9.45
N ALA A 57 6.29 -19.21 8.26
CA ALA A 57 6.44 -18.35 7.09
C ALA A 57 5.11 -17.70 6.64
N ILE A 58 3.97 -18.38 6.81
CA ILE A 58 2.63 -17.81 6.57
C ILE A 58 2.29 -16.77 7.64
N ALA A 59 2.49 -17.09 8.93
CA ALA A 59 2.23 -16.17 10.03
C ALA A 59 3.04 -14.87 9.89
N ARG A 60 4.34 -14.97 9.60
CA ARG A 60 5.22 -13.82 9.30
C ARG A 60 4.84 -13.06 8.04
N ARG A 61 4.05 -13.61 7.12
CA ARG A 61 3.51 -12.88 5.96
C ARG A 61 2.21 -12.16 6.33
N GLN A 62 1.36 -12.79 7.12
CA GLN A 62 0.11 -12.21 7.59
C GLN A 62 0.33 -11.03 8.53
N GLU A 63 1.32 -11.11 9.42
CA GLU A 63 1.67 -10.00 10.33
C GLU A 63 2.08 -8.71 9.59
N ARG A 64 2.59 -8.82 8.35
CA ARG A 64 2.97 -7.65 7.53
C ARG A 64 1.79 -6.88 6.98
N ILE A 65 0.57 -7.43 7.11
CA ILE A 65 -0.64 -6.84 6.54
C ILE A 65 -1.44 -6.21 7.66
N ARG A 66 -1.58 -4.88 7.63
CA ARG A 66 -2.51 -4.16 8.50
C ARG A 66 -3.70 -3.70 7.67
N VAL A 67 -4.90 -3.98 8.17
CA VAL A 67 -6.15 -3.55 7.54
C VAL A 67 -6.90 -2.70 8.55
N THR A 68 -7.20 -1.47 8.18
CA THR A 68 -8.06 -0.59 8.98
C THR A 68 -9.28 -0.22 8.15
N THR A 69 -10.46 -0.45 8.72
CA THR A 69 -11.73 0.00 8.16
C THR A 69 -12.23 1.13 9.02
N HIS A 70 -12.50 2.28 8.42
CA HIS A 70 -13.18 3.37 9.09
C HIS A 70 -14.45 3.73 8.35
N THR A 71 -15.50 4.04 9.13
CA THR A 71 -16.78 4.55 8.65
C THR A 71 -16.76 6.04 8.88
N ASP A 72 -16.20 6.77 7.92
CA ASP A 72 -16.26 8.23 7.89
C ASP A 72 -16.48 8.65 6.45
N GLU A 73 -17.21 9.76 6.26
CA GLU A 73 -17.42 10.41 4.98
C GLU A 73 -16.07 10.81 4.38
N ILE A 74 -15.47 9.93 3.59
CA ILE A 74 -14.72 10.44 2.45
C ILE A 74 -15.78 10.94 1.49
N LEU A 75 -15.97 12.27 1.48
CA LEU A 75 -16.53 13.00 0.33
C LEU A 75 -15.97 12.32 -0.90
N ALA A 76 -16.84 11.59 -1.63
CA ALA A 76 -16.45 10.69 -2.68
C ALA A 76 -15.32 11.34 -3.48
N ALA A 77 -14.10 10.79 -3.40
CA ALA A 77 -13.05 11.18 -4.32
C ALA A 77 -13.66 10.94 -5.70
N GLY A 78 -13.94 12.05 -6.38
CA GLY A 78 -14.99 12.15 -7.38
C GLY A 78 -14.87 11.08 -8.45
N HIS A 79 -15.98 10.90 -9.15
CA HIS A 79 -15.99 10.14 -10.39
C HIS A 79 -14.78 10.55 -11.26
N TRP A 80 -13.84 9.62 -11.51
CA TRP A 80 -12.78 9.83 -12.49
C TRP A 80 -13.31 9.37 -13.83
N ALA A 81 -13.80 10.30 -14.66
CA ALA A 81 -13.93 10.05 -16.08
C ALA A 81 -12.52 10.08 -16.71
N GLU A 82 -11.79 8.96 -16.71
CA GLU A 82 -10.56 8.91 -17.49
C GLU A 82 -10.44 7.64 -18.34
N THR A 83 -10.42 7.90 -19.65
CA THR A 83 -10.38 6.95 -20.77
C THR A 83 -8.96 6.79 -21.32
N ARG A 84 -7.94 6.75 -20.45
CA ARG A 84 -6.56 6.46 -20.88
C ARG A 84 -5.88 5.44 -19.97
N PRO A 85 -5.23 4.41 -20.54
CA PRO A 85 -4.91 3.18 -19.80
C PRO A 85 -3.86 3.34 -18.68
N PHE A 86 -3.13 4.44 -18.58
CA PHE A 86 -2.01 4.58 -17.63
C PHE A 86 -1.84 5.98 -17.00
N THR A 87 -2.86 6.84 -17.01
CA THR A 87 -2.78 8.20 -16.44
C THR A 87 -4.05 8.52 -15.66
N ILE A 88 -3.87 9.04 -14.44
CA ILE A 88 -4.95 9.59 -13.60
C ILE A 88 -4.65 11.09 -13.40
N ASP A 89 -5.47 11.98 -13.97
CA ASP A 89 -5.39 13.44 -13.81
C ASP A 89 -6.18 13.91 -12.59
N LEU A 90 -5.46 14.13 -11.48
CA LEU A 90 -6.00 14.48 -10.16
C LEU A 90 -6.78 15.81 -10.08
N ARG A 91 -6.81 16.62 -11.15
CA ARG A 91 -7.57 17.89 -11.20
C ARG A 91 -9.03 17.68 -11.57
N SER A 92 -9.41 16.48 -12.03
CA SER A 92 -10.70 16.20 -12.66
C SER A 92 -11.75 15.53 -11.77
N ALA A 93 -11.40 14.96 -10.61
CA ALA A 93 -12.37 14.31 -9.72
C ALA A 93 -12.94 15.21 -8.63
N ALA A 94 -13.41 16.37 -9.05
CA ALA A 94 -14.28 17.18 -8.22
C ALA A 94 -15.54 17.50 -9.01
N VAL A 95 -16.50 16.56 -9.02
CA VAL A 95 -17.94 16.85 -9.09
C VAL A 95 -18.68 15.83 -8.24
#